data_AF-A0A1X7U0W1-F1
#
_entry.id   AF-A0A1X7U0W1-F1
#
_cell.length_a   1.000
_cell.length_b   1.000
_cell.length_c   1.000
_cell.angle_alpha   90.00
_cell.angle_beta   90.00
_cell.angle_gamma   90.00
#
_symmetry.space_group_name_H-M   'P 1'
#
loop_
_entity.id
_entity.type
_entity.pdbx_description
1 polymer ?
#
loop_
_entity_poly.entity_id
_entity_poly.type
_entity_poly.pdbx_seq_one_letter_code
_entity_poly.pdbx_strand_id
1 'polypeptide(L)' 'MAFFKNLFNSGGDAKQDYSSKIPDRLLPKDFQVHQTFQHGFPYQPSCLAYDSVQKLLAIGSHSGTIVFEYTSN' A
#
# COMPACT_ATOMS: atom_id res chain seq x y z
N MET A 1 -31.33 42.57 -28.02
CA MET A 1 -31.07 41.24 -28.61
C MET A 1 -29.61 40.82 -28.39
N ALA A 2 -29.28 40.12 -27.30
CA ALA A 2 -27.96 39.52 -27.10
C ALA A 2 -28.09 38.09 -26.50
N PHE A 3 -29.06 37.32 -27.02
CA PHE A 3 -29.50 36.06 -26.42
C PHE A 3 -29.02 34.78 -27.15
N PHE A 4 -28.16 34.87 -28.18
CA PHE A 4 -27.85 33.70 -29.02
C PHE A 4 -26.39 33.55 -29.48
N LYS A 5 -25.41 34.06 -28.72
CA LYS A 5 -23.98 33.89 -29.07
C LYS A 5 -23.27 32.68 -28.45
N ASN A 6 -23.93 31.88 -27.61
CA ASN A 6 -23.26 30.76 -26.91
C ASN A 6 -23.60 29.35 -27.44
N LEU A 7 -24.07 29.22 -28.68
CA LEU A 7 -24.44 27.91 -29.25
C LEU A 7 -23.52 27.37 -30.36
N PHE A 8 -22.43 28.07 -30.70
CA PHE A 8 -21.50 27.66 -31.77
C PHE A 8 -20.03 27.66 -31.38
N ASN A 9 -19.70 27.34 -30.13
CA ASN A 9 -18.34 26.90 -29.79
C ASN A 9 -18.28 25.36 -29.77
N SER A 10 -18.60 24.76 -30.92
CA SER A 10 -18.25 23.38 -31.22
C SER A 10 -16.84 23.40 -31.82
N GLY A 11 -15.89 22.71 -31.20
CA GLY A 11 -14.54 22.66 -31.71
C GLY A 11 -13.54 22.00 -30.79
N GLY A 12 -13.63 20.67 -30.68
CA GLY A 12 -12.51 19.82 -30.29
C GLY A 12 -12.79 18.93 -29.10
N ASP A 13 -13.13 17.67 -29.36
CA ASP A 13 -12.77 16.58 -28.46
C ASP A 13 -11.24 16.61 -28.32
N ALA A 14 -10.76 17.29 -27.28
CA ALA A 14 -9.38 17.23 -26.87
C ALA A 14 -9.11 15.78 -26.46
N LYS A 15 -8.55 14.99 -27.40
CA LYS A 15 -7.91 13.72 -27.08
C LYS A 15 -6.88 14.04 -26.00
N GLN A 16 -7.20 13.70 -24.75
CA GLN A 16 -6.29 13.85 -23.64
C GLN A 16 -5.11 12.92 -23.91
N ASP A 17 -4.01 13.50 -24.37
CA ASP A 17 -2.77 12.78 -24.63
C ASP A 17 -2.15 12.39 -23.29
N TYR A 18 -2.44 11.17 -22.82
CA TYR A 18 -1.99 10.64 -21.52
C TYR A 18 -0.46 10.62 -21.39
N SER A 19 0.26 10.64 -22.51
CA SER A 19 1.72 10.73 -22.56
C SER A 19 2.24 11.97 -21.81
N SER A 20 1.53 13.11 -21.93
CA SER A 20 1.93 14.38 -21.30
C SER A 20 1.80 14.43 -19.77
N LYS A 21 1.17 13.42 -19.16
CA LYS A 21 0.92 13.35 -17.71
C LYS A 21 1.92 12.49 -16.95
N ILE A 22 2.78 11.76 -17.65
CA ILE A 22 3.83 10.94 -17.03
C ILE A 22 5.08 11.82 -16.92
N PRO A 23 5.56 12.17 -15.72
CA PRO A 23 6.79 12.94 -15.60
C PRO A 23 7.99 12.10 -16.04
N ASP A 24 8.85 12.66 -16.90
CA ASP A 24 10.09 12.01 -17.36
C ASP A 24 11.10 11.76 -16.21
N ARG A 25 10.90 12.45 -15.07
CA ARG A 25 11.75 12.33 -13.89
C ARG A 25 10.92 12.18 -12.62
N LEU A 26 11.12 11.07 -11.93
CA LEU A 26 10.57 10.82 -10.61
C LEU A 26 11.18 11.79 -9.58
N LEU A 27 10.35 12.29 -8.69
CA LEU A 27 10.71 13.22 -7.63
C LEU A 27 10.95 12.45 -6.32
N PRO A 28 11.77 12.96 -5.38
CA PRO A 28 12.00 12.27 -4.10
C PRO A 28 10.72 11.96 -3.32
N LYS A 29 9.66 12.76 -3.50
CA LYS A 29 8.34 12.53 -2.88
C LYS A 29 7.60 11.30 -3.40
N ASP A 30 8.00 10.79 -4.57
CA ASP A 30 7.41 9.58 -5.17
C ASP A 30 8.00 8.30 -4.55
N PHE A 31 9.03 8.45 -3.72
CA PHE A 31 9.69 7.36 -3.02
C PHE A 31 9.56 7.53 -1.52
N GLN A 32 9.22 6.44 -0.83
CA GLN A 32 9.30 6.37 0.61
C GLN A 32 9.98 5.07 1.01
N VAL A 33 11.05 5.20 1.80
CA VAL A 33 11.65 4.04 2.45
C VAL A 33 10.81 3.72 3.68
N HIS A 34 10.34 2.48 3.76
CA HIS A 34 9.64 1.94 4.93
C HIS A 34 10.15 0.54 5.24
N GLN A 35 10.25 0.22 6.52
CA GLN A 35 10.48 -1.15 6.95
C GLN A 35 9.21 -1.95 6.67
N THR A 36 9.33 -3.03 5.90
CA THR A 36 8.19 -3.82 5.45
C THR A 36 7.85 -4.90 6.46
N PHE A 37 8.77 -5.85 6.66
CA PHE A 37 8.60 -6.98 7.56
C PHE A 37 9.88 -7.26 8.34
N GLN A 38 9.69 -7.81 9.54
CA GLN A 38 10.76 -8.42 10.31
C GLN A 38 10.73 -9.93 10.05
N HIS A 39 11.89 -10.49 9.75
CA HIS A 39 12.05 -11.92 9.49
C HIS A 39 12.79 -12.59 10.65
N GLY A 40 12.60 -13.90 10.82
CA GLY A 40 13.24 -14.68 11.87
C GLY A 40 12.50 -14.62 13.21
N PHE A 41 13.13 -15.18 14.24
CA PHE A 41 12.52 -15.30 15.55
C PHE A 41 12.64 -14.01 16.38
N PRO A 42 11.62 -13.67 17.20
CA PRO A 42 11.71 -12.58 18.17
C PRO A 42 12.89 -12.81 19.11
N TYR A 43 13.61 -11.74 19.46
CA TYR A 43 14.65 -11.79 20.47
C TYR A 43 14.04 -12.15 21.84
N GLN A 44 14.68 -13.06 22.58
CA GLN A 44 14.23 -13.51 23.91
C GLN A 44 12.76 -13.94 23.95
N PRO A 45 12.39 -15.03 23.26
CA PRO A 45 11.05 -15.60 23.37
C PRO A 45 10.79 -16.04 24.82
N SER A 46 9.62 -15.69 25.34
CA SER A 46 9.22 -15.94 26.73
C SER A 46 7.96 -16.80 26.83
N CYS A 47 7.07 -16.75 25.84
CA CYS A 47 5.86 -17.56 25.81
C CYS A 47 5.47 -17.99 24.39
N LEU A 48 4.69 -19.07 24.32
CA LEU A 48 4.18 -19.69 23.10
C LEU A 48 2.73 -20.12 23.29
N ALA A 49 1.89 -19.94 22.27
CA ALA A 49 0.53 -20.45 22.21
C ALA A 49 0.20 -20.93 20.79
N TYR A 50 -0.51 -22.05 20.67
CA TYR A 50 -0.88 -22.62 19.38
C TYR A 50 -2.38 -22.91 19.31
N ASP A 51 -3.01 -22.49 18.19
CA ASP A 51 -4.37 -22.88 17.82
C ASP A 51 -4.34 -23.93 16.71
N SER A 52 -4.79 -25.14 17.05
CA SER A 52 -4.78 -26.29 16.15
C SER A 52 -5.88 -26.27 15.08
N VAL A 53 -6.95 -25.49 15.27
CA VAL A 53 -8.04 -25.34 14.30
C VAL A 53 -7.62 -24.34 13.23
N GLN A 54 -7.08 -23.19 13.66
CA GLN A 54 -6.67 -22.12 12.75
C GLN A 54 -5.25 -22.26 12.22
N LYS A 55 -4.47 -23.19 12.77
CA LYS A 55 -3.05 -23.40 12.42
C LYS A 55 -2.23 -22.12 12.64
N LEU A 56 -2.49 -21.46 13.77
CA LEU A 56 -1.83 -20.22 14.15
C LEU A 56 -0.92 -20.45 15.35
N LEU A 57 0.33 -20.03 15.22
CA LEU A 57 1.31 -19.99 16.29
C LEU A 57 1.49 -18.53 16.74
N ALA A 58 1.34 -18.27 18.03
CA ALA A 58 1.67 -16.99 18.64
C ALA A 58 2.94 -17.13 19.50
N ILE A 59 3.89 -16.21 19.31
CA ILE A 59 5.17 -16.14 20.03
C ILE A 59 5.26 -14.80 20.74
N GLY A 60 5.44 -14.82 22.06
CA GLY A 60 5.64 -13.60 22.86
C GLY A 60 7.10 -13.41 23.29
N SER A 61 7.59 -12.17 23.23
CA SER A 61 8.93 -11.77 23.67
C SER A 61 8.88 -11.04 25.02
N HIS A 62 9.99 -11.05 25.77
CA HIS A 62 10.17 -10.24 26.98
C HIS A 62 9.98 -8.73 26.76
N SER A 63 10.10 -8.23 25.53
CA SER A 63 9.81 -6.84 25.18
C SER A 63 8.30 -6.51 25.13
N GLY A 64 7.43 -7.51 25.30
CA GLY A 64 5.98 -7.38 25.22
C GLY A 64 5.41 -7.46 23.80
N THR A 65 6.23 -7.80 22.80
CA THR A 65 5.76 -8.04 21.43
C THR A 65 5.17 -9.44 21.29
N ILE A 66 4.13 -9.55 20.46
CA ILE A 66 3.52 -10.83 20.07
C ILE A 66 3.56 -10.93 18.55
N VAL A 67 4.12 -12.03 18.05
CA VAL A 67 4.20 -12.35 16.62
C VAL A 67 3.31 -13.54 16.33
N PHE A 68 2.51 -13.46 15.26
CA PHE A 68 1.68 -14.56 14.78
C PHE A 68 2.28 -15.14 13.50
N GLU A 69 2.41 -16.46 13.47
CA GLU A 69 2.88 -17.23 12.32
C GLU A 69 1.79 -18.23 11.89
N TYR A 70 1.51 -18.25 10.59
CA TYR A 70 0.61 -19.24 10.01
C TYR A 70 1.40 -20.48 9.60
N THR A 71 1.01 -21.64 10.10
CA THR A 71 1.63 -22.91 9.72
C THR A 71 0.87 -23.53 8.54
N SER A 72 1.53 -23.65 7.39
CA SER A 72 1.02 -24.50 6.30
C SER A 72 1.16 -25.98 6.66
N ASN A 73 0.20 -26.81 6.21
CA ASN A 73 0.37 -28.26 6.18
C ASN A 73 1.47 -28.66 5.18
#